data_AF-A0A0H4VPY0-F1
#
_entry.id   AF-A0A0H4VPY0-F1
#
_cell.length_a   1.000
_cell.length_b   1.000
_cell.length_c   1.000
_cell.angle_alpha   90.00
_cell.angle_beta   90.00
_cell.angle_gamma   90.00
#
_symmetry.space_group_name_H-M   'P 1'
#
loop_
_entity.id
_entity.type
_entity.pdbx_description
1 polymer ?
#
loop_
_entity_poly.entity_id
_entity_poly.type
_entity_poly.pdbx_seq_one_letter_code
_entity_poly.pdbx_strand_id
1 'polypeptide(L)'
;MLEDFKDSVNSVLKERLVSPVFGAFAISWSIINYELIYYVLTVDSKVPVQTRLSFVKENYIDIDYNFWQPLAFSLLMLLLFPVSSGLVAIFKIWIDSIVKKLSFKVQKTIPIPHDDAIALYERIEKEEERRDRLFKEKEAKIIALNTQLEEGKGLFELTVSNLRDSFGEKINMQLHQIEELHKSRNEEIKQRGIAEKELRKMHRLYSAKIKILESIKPQLFPDKLSYLESVMNMILNQPFPLNVFFTLINDMPLDEKVRPIPAEVTDEDSLQYLEERGLIVFDEKSYSLTQLGEQIRTLLVLSDVAFVKIPKGTIKEI
;
A
#
# COMPACT_ATOMS: atom_id res chain seq x y z
N MET A 1 -26.06 57.46 -24.83
CA MET A 1 -26.79 57.78 -23.58
C MET A 1 -27.89 56.77 -23.27
N LEU A 2 -28.98 56.70 -24.06
CA LEU A 2 -30.06 55.71 -23.84
C LEU A 2 -29.60 54.26 -24.11
N GLU A 3 -28.75 54.06 -25.12
CA GLU A 3 -28.15 52.76 -25.44
C GLU A 3 -27.16 52.33 -24.35
N ASP A 4 -26.28 53.22 -23.90
CA ASP A 4 -25.35 52.95 -22.78
C ASP A 4 -26.09 52.63 -21.46
N PHE A 5 -27.23 53.29 -21.23
CA PHE A 5 -28.09 53.00 -20.08
C PHE A 5 -28.75 51.61 -20.22
N LYS A 6 -29.23 51.26 -21.42
CA LYS A 6 -29.79 49.94 -21.69
C LYS A 6 -28.76 48.84 -21.52
N ASP A 7 -27.53 49.05 -21.97
CA ASP A 7 -26.46 48.05 -21.88
C ASP A 7 -25.92 47.88 -20.46
N SER A 8 -25.80 48.97 -19.70
CA SER A 8 -25.44 48.91 -18.27
C SER A 8 -26.53 48.23 -17.42
N VAL A 9 -27.81 48.54 -17.67
CA VAL A 9 -28.93 47.85 -17.01
C VAL A 9 -28.97 46.37 -17.41
N ASN A 10 -28.82 46.04 -18.69
CA ASN A 10 -28.80 44.65 -19.16
C ASN A 10 -27.62 43.85 -18.59
N SER A 11 -26.45 44.47 -18.43
CA SER A 11 -25.29 43.78 -17.86
C SER A 11 -25.50 43.44 -16.39
N VAL A 12 -26.01 44.39 -15.60
CA VAL A 12 -26.30 44.18 -14.17
C VAL A 12 -27.45 43.20 -13.98
N LEU A 13 -28.49 43.30 -14.82
CA LEU A 13 -29.60 42.35 -14.81
C LEU A 13 -29.13 40.96 -15.21
N LYS A 14 -28.28 40.79 -16.23
CA LYS A 14 -27.73 39.49 -16.58
C LYS A 14 -26.92 38.90 -15.42
N GLU A 15 -26.03 39.66 -14.80
CA GLU A 15 -25.20 39.16 -13.72
C GLU A 15 -26.01 38.75 -12.47
N ARG A 16 -27.08 39.50 -12.14
CA ARG A 16 -27.92 39.23 -10.96
C ARG A 16 -29.06 38.25 -11.21
N LEU A 17 -29.63 38.21 -12.42
CA LEU A 17 -30.64 37.22 -12.84
C LEU A 17 -30.03 35.86 -13.17
N VAL A 18 -28.70 35.77 -13.32
CA VAL A 18 -28.00 34.48 -13.42
C VAL A 18 -28.10 33.68 -12.11
N SER A 19 -28.30 34.33 -10.95
CA SER A 19 -28.62 33.60 -9.72
C SER A 19 -30.06 33.08 -9.79
N PRO A 20 -30.28 31.76 -9.88
CA PRO A 20 -31.63 31.20 -10.00
C PRO A 20 -32.50 31.56 -8.78
N VAL A 21 -31.87 31.71 -7.61
CA VAL A 21 -32.54 32.07 -6.36
C VAL A 21 -33.05 33.50 -6.40
N PHE A 22 -32.21 34.44 -6.84
CA PHE A 22 -32.62 35.84 -6.92
C PHE A 22 -33.71 36.05 -7.99
N GLY A 23 -33.57 35.40 -9.14
CA GLY A 23 -34.59 35.44 -10.19
C GLY A 23 -35.93 34.87 -9.71
N ALA A 24 -35.92 33.69 -9.09
CA ALA A 24 -37.12 33.07 -8.53
C ALA A 24 -37.75 33.94 -7.43
N PHE A 25 -36.93 34.54 -6.55
CA PHE A 25 -37.41 35.45 -5.51
C PHE A 25 -38.02 36.72 -6.10
N ALA A 26 -37.39 37.36 -7.09
CA ALA A 26 -37.91 38.58 -7.71
C ALA A 26 -39.26 38.33 -8.41
N ILE A 27 -39.39 37.21 -9.13
CA ILE A 27 -40.64 36.81 -9.78
C ILE A 27 -41.72 36.52 -8.72
N SER A 28 -41.36 35.71 -7.72
CA SER A 28 -42.24 35.36 -6.60
C SER A 28 -42.74 36.61 -5.84
N TRP A 29 -41.83 37.52 -5.53
CA TRP A 29 -42.12 38.79 -4.86
C TRP A 29 -43.07 39.65 -5.69
N SER A 30 -42.84 39.73 -7.00
CA SER A 30 -43.68 40.51 -7.91
C SER A 30 -45.10 39.93 -8.04
N ILE A 31 -45.23 38.59 -8.01
CA ILE A 31 -46.53 37.91 -8.05
C ILE A 31 -47.31 38.14 -6.76
N ILE A 32 -46.65 38.02 -5.59
CA ILE A 32 -47.31 38.15 -4.29
C ILE A 32 -47.62 39.62 -3.96
N ASN A 33 -46.71 40.53 -4.28
CA ASN A 33 -46.85 41.97 -4.02
C ASN A 33 -47.41 42.73 -5.24
N TYR A 34 -48.21 42.07 -6.07
CA TYR A 34 -48.75 42.66 -7.29
C TYR A 34 -49.65 43.88 -7.01
N GLU A 35 -50.37 43.90 -5.87
CA GLU A 35 -51.22 45.02 -5.46
C GLU A 35 -50.40 46.27 -5.15
N LEU A 36 -49.24 46.10 -4.50
CA LEU A 36 -48.30 47.20 -4.24
C LEU A 36 -47.75 47.76 -5.55
N ILE A 37 -47.32 46.88 -6.47
CA ILE A 37 -46.83 47.29 -7.79
C ILE A 37 -47.94 48.03 -8.55
N TYR A 38 -49.15 47.46 -8.56
CA TYR A 38 -50.30 48.05 -9.23
C TYR A 38 -50.65 49.42 -8.65
N TYR A 39 -50.73 49.56 -7.32
CA TYR A 39 -50.99 50.83 -6.63
C TYR A 39 -49.94 51.88 -6.99
N VAL A 40 -48.66 51.54 -6.92
CA VAL A 40 -47.57 52.46 -7.26
C VAL A 40 -47.63 52.91 -8.73
N LEU A 41 -48.02 52.03 -9.64
CA LEU A 41 -48.11 52.34 -11.07
C LEU A 41 -49.39 53.09 -11.46
N THR A 42 -50.49 52.92 -10.73
CA THR A 42 -51.82 53.44 -11.13
C THR A 42 -52.30 54.66 -10.35
N VAL A 43 -51.71 54.96 -9.19
CA VAL A 43 -52.12 56.13 -8.38
C VAL A 43 -51.89 57.44 -9.13
N ASP A 44 -52.92 58.29 -9.13
CA ASP A 44 -52.88 59.61 -9.76
C ASP A 44 -51.71 60.45 -9.21
N SER A 45 -50.94 61.00 -10.14
CA SER A 45 -49.90 62.02 -9.95
C SER A 45 -50.28 63.17 -9.01
N LYS A 46 -51.57 63.49 -8.84
CA LYS A 46 -52.07 64.57 -7.98
C LYS A 46 -52.01 64.29 -6.48
N VAL A 47 -51.93 63.02 -6.05
CA VAL A 47 -51.85 62.68 -4.62
C VAL A 47 -50.46 63.03 -4.08
N PRO A 48 -50.31 63.77 -2.96
CA PRO A 48 -49.00 64.07 -2.39
C PRO A 48 -48.19 62.80 -2.11
N VAL A 49 -46.88 62.83 -2.40
CA VAL A 49 -45.99 61.67 -2.25
C VAL A 49 -45.99 61.13 -0.82
N GLN A 50 -46.07 62.02 0.18
CA GLN A 50 -46.11 61.64 1.59
C GLN A 50 -47.35 60.78 1.91
N THR A 51 -48.52 61.16 1.39
CA THR A 51 -49.76 60.41 1.58
C THR A 51 -49.69 59.03 0.95
N ARG A 52 -49.09 58.91 -0.25
CA ARG A 52 -48.89 57.60 -0.90
C ARG A 52 -47.96 56.71 -0.10
N LEU A 53 -46.86 57.26 0.41
CA LEU A 53 -45.87 56.51 1.17
C LEU A 53 -46.44 56.03 2.51
N SER A 54 -47.22 56.88 3.21
CA SER A 54 -47.92 56.46 4.44
C SER A 54 -48.92 55.35 4.15
N PHE A 55 -49.71 55.48 3.09
CA PHE A 55 -50.67 54.44 2.69
C PHE A 55 -49.97 53.10 2.40
N VAL A 56 -48.84 53.12 1.68
CA VAL A 56 -48.05 51.91 1.42
C VAL A 56 -47.50 51.29 2.69
N LYS A 57 -46.94 52.11 3.59
CA LYS A 57 -46.39 51.64 4.87
C LYS A 57 -47.45 50.98 5.75
N GLU A 58 -48.66 51.50 5.74
CA GLU A 58 -49.75 51.01 6.60
C GLU A 58 -50.46 49.78 6.02
N ASN A 59 -50.55 49.66 4.70
CA ASN A 59 -51.40 48.63 4.06
C ASN A 59 -50.62 47.53 3.32
N TYR A 60 -49.38 47.80 2.89
CA TYR A 60 -48.62 46.90 2.03
C TYR A 60 -47.25 46.51 2.58
N ILE A 61 -46.80 47.12 3.68
CA ILE A 61 -45.55 46.75 4.35
C ILE A 61 -45.85 45.85 5.54
N ASP A 62 -45.85 44.54 5.30
CA ASP A 62 -45.86 43.48 6.28
C ASP A 62 -44.70 42.53 5.99
N ILE A 63 -43.82 42.34 6.98
CA ILE A 63 -42.62 41.51 6.82
C ILE A 63 -42.94 40.07 6.37
N ASP A 64 -44.07 39.52 6.80
CA ASP A 64 -44.46 38.15 6.48
C ASP A 64 -44.89 38.04 5.01
N TYR A 65 -45.66 39.01 4.52
CA TYR A 65 -46.13 39.05 3.13
C TYR A 65 -45.07 39.55 2.15
N ASN A 66 -44.24 40.52 2.54
CA ASN A 66 -43.24 41.07 1.63
C ASN A 66 -41.97 40.24 1.55
N PHE A 67 -41.62 39.48 2.59
CA PHE A 67 -40.36 38.72 2.62
C PHE A 67 -40.58 37.22 2.71
N TRP A 68 -41.27 36.73 3.75
CA TRP A 68 -41.36 35.30 4.02
C TRP A 68 -42.17 34.53 2.97
N GLN A 69 -43.31 35.06 2.54
CA GLN A 69 -44.11 34.42 1.50
C GLN A 69 -43.39 34.35 0.13
N PRO A 70 -42.80 35.46 -0.38
CA PRO A 70 -41.97 35.40 -1.58
C PRO A 70 -40.80 34.44 -1.48
N LEU A 71 -40.15 34.37 -0.31
CA LEU A 71 -39.07 33.44 -0.07
C LEU A 71 -39.56 31.99 -0.15
N ALA A 72 -40.65 31.65 0.55
CA ALA A 72 -41.22 30.31 0.52
C ALA A 72 -41.66 29.88 -0.89
N PHE A 73 -42.33 30.77 -1.63
CA PHE A 73 -42.77 30.48 -2.99
C PHE A 73 -41.59 30.42 -3.98
N SER A 74 -40.51 31.18 -3.77
CA SER A 74 -39.29 31.07 -4.57
C SER A 74 -38.59 29.71 -4.37
N LEU A 75 -38.54 29.21 -3.12
CA LEU A 75 -38.00 27.88 -2.82
C LEU A 75 -38.87 26.78 -3.46
N LEU A 76 -40.19 26.93 -3.42
CA LEU A 76 -41.11 26.02 -4.09
C LEU A 76 -40.91 26.03 -5.61
N MET A 77 -40.77 27.20 -6.23
CA MET A 77 -40.48 27.33 -7.66
C MET A 77 -39.14 26.69 -8.02
N LEU A 78 -38.09 26.90 -7.24
CA LEU A 78 -36.78 26.26 -7.46
C LEU A 78 -36.86 24.73 -7.36
N LEU A 79 -37.70 24.20 -6.47
CA LEU A 79 -37.90 22.77 -6.31
C LEU A 79 -38.76 22.19 -7.46
N LEU A 80 -39.74 22.94 -7.95
CA LEU A 80 -40.58 22.54 -9.08
C LEU A 80 -39.88 22.71 -10.44
N PHE A 81 -38.92 23.63 -10.56
CA PHE A 81 -38.21 23.90 -11.80
C PHE A 81 -37.56 22.66 -12.43
N PRO A 82 -36.73 21.86 -11.73
CA PRO A 82 -36.15 20.64 -12.30
C PRO A 82 -37.23 19.64 -12.73
N VAL A 83 -38.32 19.51 -11.97
CA VAL A 83 -39.45 18.63 -12.32
C VAL A 83 -40.11 19.08 -13.63
N SER A 84 -40.39 20.37 -13.76
CA SER A 84 -40.96 20.94 -14.99
C SER A 84 -40.03 20.77 -16.21
N SER A 85 -38.72 20.94 -16.02
CA SER A 85 -37.73 20.75 -17.08
C SER A 85 -37.65 19.29 -17.54
N GLY A 86 -37.74 18.34 -16.60
CA GLY A 86 -37.81 16.90 -16.90
C GLY A 86 -39.07 16.54 -17.67
N LEU A 87 -40.23 17.10 -17.27
CA LEU A 87 -41.49 16.90 -17.99
C LEU A 87 -41.43 17.42 -19.42
N VAL A 88 -40.84 18.59 -19.65
CA VAL A 88 -40.65 19.14 -21.00
C VAL A 88 -39.73 18.24 -21.84
N ALA A 89 -38.66 17.71 -21.26
CA ALA A 89 -37.76 16.78 -21.96
C ALA A 89 -38.46 15.47 -22.35
N ILE A 90 -39.24 14.88 -21.43
CA ILE A 90 -40.05 13.68 -21.69
C ILE A 90 -41.07 13.96 -22.79
N PHE A 91 -41.78 15.09 -22.71
CA PHE A 91 -42.76 15.50 -23.71
C PHE A 91 -42.12 15.66 -25.10
N LYS A 92 -40.91 16.23 -25.15
CA LYS A 92 -40.14 16.35 -26.40
C LYS A 92 -39.77 14.98 -26.98
N ILE A 93 -39.24 14.06 -26.18
CA ILE A 93 -38.91 12.69 -26.62
C ILE A 93 -40.16 11.97 -27.16
N TRP A 94 -41.29 12.15 -26.50
CA TRP A 94 -42.56 11.56 -26.91
C TRP A 94 -43.03 12.11 -28.26
N ILE A 95 -43.01 13.44 -28.44
CA ILE A 95 -43.33 14.09 -29.72
C ILE A 95 -42.37 13.62 -30.83
N ASP A 96 -41.06 13.65 -30.58
CA ASP A 96 -40.04 13.25 -31.56
C ASP A 96 -40.25 11.79 -32.01
N SER A 97 -40.67 10.92 -31.09
CA SER A 97 -40.98 9.53 -31.39
C SER A 97 -42.21 9.38 -32.28
N ILE A 98 -43.25 10.20 -32.05
CA ILE A 98 -44.45 10.24 -32.90
C ILE A 98 -44.09 10.76 -34.30
N VAL A 99 -43.35 11.87 -34.36
CA VAL A 99 -42.91 12.47 -35.63
C VAL A 99 -42.06 11.49 -36.43
N LYS A 100 -41.11 10.79 -35.80
CA LYS A 100 -40.32 9.74 -36.45
C LYS A 100 -41.18 8.61 -36.97
N LYS A 101 -42.16 8.12 -36.19
CA LYS A 101 -43.06 7.05 -36.65
C LYS A 101 -43.90 7.49 -37.86
N LEU A 102 -44.36 8.75 -37.87
CA LEU A 102 -45.08 9.33 -39.01
C LEU A 102 -44.16 9.49 -40.22
N SER A 103 -42.95 10.00 -40.04
CA SER A 103 -41.98 10.16 -41.13
C SER A 103 -41.60 8.81 -41.74
N PHE A 104 -41.41 7.76 -40.93
CA PHE A 104 -41.15 6.42 -41.44
C PHE A 104 -42.32 5.84 -42.25
N LYS A 105 -43.57 6.08 -41.83
CA LYS A 105 -44.75 5.64 -42.59
C LYS A 105 -44.84 6.37 -43.93
N VAL A 106 -44.63 7.69 -43.93
CA VAL A 106 -44.67 8.51 -45.13
C VAL A 106 -43.51 8.17 -46.08
N GLN A 107 -42.29 7.97 -45.56
CA GLN A 107 -41.12 7.62 -46.35
C GLN A 107 -41.21 6.23 -46.99
N LYS A 108 -41.86 5.25 -46.35
CA LYS A 108 -42.05 3.91 -46.97
C LYS A 108 -42.89 3.94 -48.25
N THR A 109 -43.74 4.95 -48.40
CA THR A 109 -44.59 5.17 -49.58
C THR A 109 -43.95 6.05 -50.65
N ILE A 110 -42.84 6.74 -50.33
CA ILE A 110 -42.13 7.55 -51.32
C ILE A 110 -41.05 6.65 -51.94
N PRO A 111 -41.13 6.32 -53.25
CA PRO A 111 -40.06 5.62 -53.92
C PRO A 111 -38.78 6.45 -53.82
N ILE A 112 -37.69 5.83 -53.39
CA ILE A 112 -36.37 6.48 -53.33
C ILE A 112 -36.02 6.90 -54.77
N PRO A 113 -35.65 8.16 -55.02
CA PRO A 113 -35.17 8.60 -56.32
C PRO A 113 -34.02 7.69 -56.78
N HIS A 114 -33.99 7.35 -58.07
CA HIS A 114 -33.01 6.40 -58.60
C HIS A 114 -31.56 6.78 -58.25
N ASP A 115 -31.24 8.08 -58.28
CA ASP A 115 -29.91 8.61 -57.95
C ASP A 115 -29.54 8.43 -56.47
N ASP A 116 -30.50 8.63 -55.57
CA ASP A 116 -30.31 8.42 -54.12
C ASP A 116 -30.14 6.93 -53.81
N ALA A 117 -30.83 6.06 -54.56
CA ALA A 117 -30.66 4.62 -54.43
C ALA A 117 -29.26 4.18 -54.84
N ILE A 118 -28.74 4.67 -55.98
CA ILE A 118 -27.36 4.41 -56.41
C ILE A 118 -26.37 4.87 -55.33
N ALA A 119 -26.52 6.11 -54.85
CA ALA A 119 -25.64 6.66 -53.82
C ALA A 119 -25.70 5.87 -52.51
N LEU A 120 -26.86 5.31 -52.16
CA LEU A 120 -27.01 4.44 -50.99
C LEU A 120 -26.28 3.11 -51.20
N TYR A 121 -26.40 2.47 -52.37
CA TYR A 121 -25.69 1.24 -52.67
C TYR A 121 -24.17 1.44 -52.66
N GLU A 122 -23.67 2.53 -53.23
CA GLU A 122 -22.23 2.87 -53.16
C GLU A 122 -21.74 3.05 -51.72
N ARG A 123 -22.56 3.64 -50.84
CA ARG A 123 -22.22 3.77 -49.42
C ARG A 123 -22.21 2.44 -48.71
N ILE A 124 -23.19 1.57 -48.99
CA ILE A 124 -23.23 0.23 -48.44
C ILE A 124 -21.98 -0.53 -48.87
N GLU A 125 -21.67 -0.56 -50.17
CA GLU A 125 -20.49 -1.23 -50.72
C GLU A 125 -19.19 -0.73 -50.07
N LYS A 126 -19.02 0.60 -49.93
CA LYS A 126 -17.85 1.19 -49.24
C LYS A 126 -17.76 0.79 -47.76
N GLU A 127 -18.88 0.72 -47.06
CA GLU A 127 -18.90 0.27 -45.65
C GLU A 127 -18.64 -1.24 -45.53
N GLU A 128 -19.11 -2.05 -46.49
CA GLU A 128 -18.78 -3.47 -46.55
C GLU A 128 -17.30 -3.70 -46.81
N GLU A 129 -16.71 -2.99 -47.77
CA GLU A 129 -15.27 -3.02 -48.00
C GLU A 129 -14.48 -2.60 -46.75
N ARG A 130 -14.91 -1.53 -46.08
CA ARG A 130 -14.27 -1.05 -44.86
C ARG A 130 -14.34 -2.10 -43.75
N ARG A 131 -15.50 -2.74 -43.57
CA ARG A 131 -15.71 -3.82 -42.61
C ARG A 131 -14.81 -5.00 -42.92
N ASP A 132 -14.69 -5.40 -44.18
CA ASP A 132 -13.85 -6.53 -44.60
C ASP A 132 -12.36 -6.24 -44.40
N ARG A 133 -11.91 -5.00 -44.68
CA ARG A 133 -10.54 -4.56 -44.37
C ARG A 133 -10.26 -4.63 -42.87
N LEU A 134 -11.18 -4.11 -42.05
CA LEU A 134 -11.06 -4.16 -40.59
C LEU A 134 -11.06 -5.61 -40.08
N PHE A 135 -11.87 -6.48 -40.65
CA PHE A 135 -11.92 -7.89 -40.27
C PHE A 135 -10.57 -8.58 -40.56
N LYS A 136 -10.03 -8.40 -41.77
CA LYS A 136 -8.71 -8.94 -42.16
C LYS A 136 -7.58 -8.40 -41.28
N GLU A 137 -7.60 -7.11 -40.94
CA GLU A 137 -6.61 -6.50 -40.05
C GLU A 137 -6.68 -7.11 -38.64
N LYS A 138 -7.88 -7.30 -38.09
CA LYS A 138 -8.08 -7.92 -36.77
C LYS A 138 -7.66 -9.38 -36.77
N GLU A 139 -7.98 -10.12 -37.83
CA GLU A 139 -7.58 -11.53 -37.98
C GLU A 139 -6.06 -11.66 -38.07
N ALA A 140 -5.39 -10.83 -38.87
CA ALA A 140 -3.92 -10.77 -38.93
C ALA A 140 -3.31 -10.44 -37.56
N LYS A 141 -3.92 -9.53 -36.80
CA LYS A 141 -3.47 -9.19 -35.44
C LYS A 141 -3.65 -10.34 -34.46
N ILE A 142 -4.76 -11.09 -34.55
CA ILE A 142 -4.99 -12.28 -33.71
C ILE A 142 -3.94 -13.35 -34.01
N ILE A 143 -3.65 -13.61 -35.29
CA ILE A 143 -2.61 -14.55 -35.70
C ILE A 143 -1.26 -14.12 -35.14
N ALA A 144 -0.87 -12.86 -35.31
CA ALA A 144 0.40 -12.34 -34.81
C ALA A 144 0.53 -12.44 -33.28
N LEU A 145 -0.54 -12.10 -32.54
CA LEU A 145 -0.55 -12.22 -31.08
C LEU A 145 -0.47 -13.68 -30.62
N ASN A 146 -1.15 -14.60 -31.30
CA ASN A 146 -1.07 -16.03 -30.98
C ASN A 146 0.33 -16.58 -31.25
N THR A 147 0.99 -16.16 -32.33
CA THR A 147 2.39 -16.52 -32.61
C THR A 147 3.31 -16.05 -31.49
N GLN A 148 3.19 -14.79 -31.04
CA GLN A 148 3.98 -14.27 -29.92
C GLN A 148 3.71 -15.02 -28.61
N LEU A 149 2.47 -15.46 -28.38
CA LEU A 149 2.09 -16.22 -27.20
C LEU A 149 2.74 -17.62 -27.21
N GLU A 150 2.73 -18.29 -28.36
CA GLU A 150 3.39 -19.60 -28.53
C GLU A 150 4.91 -19.49 -28.43
N GLU A 151 5.53 -18.45 -29.01
CA GLU A 151 6.95 -18.16 -28.82
C GLU A 151 7.29 -17.89 -27.34
N GLY A 152 6.46 -17.10 -26.65
CA GLY A 152 6.60 -16.82 -25.23
C GLY A 152 6.48 -18.07 -24.35
N LYS A 153 5.54 -18.98 -24.67
CA LYS A 153 5.42 -20.29 -24.00
C LYS A 153 6.67 -21.13 -24.20
N GLY A 154 7.19 -21.21 -25.43
CA GLY A 154 8.42 -21.96 -25.73
C GLY A 154 9.62 -21.44 -24.95
N LEU A 155 9.80 -20.11 -24.87
CA LEU A 155 10.84 -19.49 -24.06
C LEU A 155 10.67 -19.77 -22.56
N PHE A 156 9.43 -19.74 -22.07
CA PHE A 156 9.13 -20.06 -20.68
C PHE A 156 9.45 -21.52 -20.35
N GLU A 157 9.04 -22.47 -21.20
CA GLU A 157 9.35 -23.89 -21.04
C GLU A 157 10.87 -24.16 -21.04
N LEU A 158 11.62 -23.51 -21.95
CA LEU A 158 13.09 -23.58 -21.95
C LEU A 158 13.69 -23.01 -20.66
N THR A 159 13.18 -21.88 -20.18
CA THR A 159 13.65 -21.25 -18.93
C THR A 159 13.38 -22.15 -17.72
N VAL A 160 12.19 -22.74 -17.64
CA VAL A 160 11.80 -23.67 -16.58
C VAL A 160 12.66 -24.94 -16.63
N SER A 161 12.94 -25.48 -17.82
CA SER A 161 13.84 -26.64 -17.97
C SER A 161 15.25 -26.30 -17.49
N ASN A 162 15.83 -25.19 -17.96
CA ASN A 162 17.17 -24.77 -17.57
C ASN A 162 17.29 -24.52 -16.05
N LEU A 163 16.27 -23.91 -15.43
CA LEU A 163 16.21 -23.73 -13.99
C LEU A 163 16.13 -25.08 -13.26
N ARG A 164 15.26 -25.98 -13.73
CA ARG A 164 15.11 -27.32 -13.14
C ARG A 164 16.43 -28.09 -13.18
N ASP A 165 17.14 -28.03 -14.30
CA ASP A 165 18.43 -28.71 -14.48
C ASP A 165 19.50 -28.10 -13.57
N SER A 166 19.60 -26.76 -13.52
CA SER A 166 20.51 -26.05 -12.61
C SER A 166 20.24 -26.35 -11.13
N PHE A 167 18.97 -26.38 -10.71
CA PHE A 167 18.60 -26.75 -9.35
C PHE A 167 18.89 -28.22 -9.07
N GLY A 168 18.63 -29.11 -10.03
CA GLY A 168 18.98 -30.52 -9.92
C GLY A 168 20.47 -30.74 -9.68
N GLU A 169 21.32 -30.07 -10.46
CA GLU A 169 22.78 -30.10 -10.26
C GLU A 169 23.18 -29.57 -8.88
N LYS A 170 22.62 -28.41 -8.46
CA LYS A 170 22.94 -27.82 -7.15
C LYS A 170 22.52 -28.73 -5.99
N ILE A 171 21.35 -29.37 -6.08
CA ILE A 171 20.87 -30.34 -5.08
C ILE A 171 21.82 -31.54 -5.03
N ASN A 172 22.23 -32.07 -6.17
CA ASN A 172 23.17 -33.20 -6.23
C ASN A 172 24.52 -32.85 -5.62
N MET A 173 25.06 -31.65 -5.87
CA MET A 173 26.29 -31.19 -5.23
C MET A 173 26.16 -31.07 -3.71
N GLN A 174 25.05 -30.49 -3.23
CA GLN A 174 24.81 -30.35 -1.79
C GLN A 174 24.61 -31.70 -1.10
N LEU A 175 23.92 -32.64 -1.75
CA LEU A 175 23.80 -34.02 -1.27
C LEU A 175 25.17 -34.67 -1.14
N HIS A 176 26.03 -34.52 -2.16
CA HIS A 176 27.39 -35.07 -2.12
C HIS A 176 28.23 -34.47 -0.98
N GLN A 177 28.16 -33.14 -0.78
CA GLN A 177 28.84 -32.48 0.35
C GLN A 177 28.33 -32.99 1.71
N ILE A 178 27.01 -33.19 1.85
CA ILE A 178 26.41 -33.76 3.06
C ILE A 178 26.92 -35.18 3.29
N GLU A 179 26.99 -36.01 2.25
CA GLU A 179 27.54 -37.38 2.34
C GLU A 179 29.02 -37.39 2.76
N GLU A 180 29.84 -36.49 2.20
CA GLU A 180 31.24 -36.34 2.58
C GLU A 180 31.38 -35.90 4.05
N LEU A 181 30.58 -34.92 4.49
CA LEU A 181 30.56 -34.47 5.89
C LEU A 181 30.14 -35.60 6.84
N HIS A 182 29.13 -36.40 6.46
CA HIS A 182 28.74 -37.57 7.24
C HIS A 182 29.85 -38.61 7.34
N LYS A 183 30.57 -38.86 6.24
CA LYS A 183 31.73 -39.76 6.23
C LYS A 183 32.84 -39.26 7.14
N SER A 184 33.21 -37.99 7.02
CA SER A 184 34.22 -37.34 7.89
C SER A 184 33.82 -37.40 9.36
N ARG A 185 32.57 -37.09 9.69
CA ARG A 185 32.05 -37.15 11.07
C ARG A 185 32.09 -38.57 11.64
N ASN A 186 31.77 -39.58 10.83
CA ASN A 186 31.83 -40.98 11.25
C ASN A 186 33.27 -41.42 11.56
N GLU A 187 34.24 -40.95 10.76
CA GLU A 187 35.67 -41.18 11.03
C GLU A 187 36.11 -40.48 12.32
N GLU A 188 35.68 -39.24 12.57
CA GLU A 188 35.96 -38.52 13.82
C GLU A 188 35.39 -39.24 15.05
N ILE A 189 34.13 -39.70 14.99
CA ILE A 189 33.51 -40.49 16.07
C ILE A 189 34.31 -41.77 16.34
N LYS A 190 34.81 -42.43 15.29
CA LYS A 190 35.66 -43.62 15.43
C LYS A 190 36.98 -43.30 16.14
N GLN A 191 37.63 -42.19 15.78
CA GLN A 191 38.87 -41.73 16.42
C GLN A 191 38.64 -41.35 17.89
N ARG A 192 37.57 -40.59 18.19
CA ARG A 192 37.17 -40.27 19.57
C ARG A 192 36.95 -41.54 20.40
N GLY A 193 36.28 -42.53 19.83
CA GLY A 193 36.07 -43.83 20.50
C GLY A 193 37.36 -44.60 20.80
N ILE A 194 38.42 -44.43 19.98
CA ILE A 194 39.75 -44.99 20.25
C ILE A 194 40.44 -44.19 21.37
N ALA A 195 40.45 -42.86 21.27
CA ALA A 195 41.06 -41.98 22.27
C ALA A 195 40.44 -42.17 23.66
N GLU A 196 39.11 -42.30 23.76
CA GLU A 196 38.41 -42.59 25.02
C GLU A 196 38.84 -43.94 25.62
N LYS A 197 39.05 -44.97 24.79
CA LYS A 197 39.54 -46.27 25.27
C LYS A 197 40.93 -46.15 25.86
N GLU A 198 41.83 -45.41 25.21
CA GLU A 198 43.18 -45.15 25.72
C GLU A 198 43.16 -44.31 27.01
N LEU A 199 42.34 -43.26 27.06
CA LEU A 199 42.16 -42.46 28.27
C LEU A 199 41.66 -43.30 29.45
N ARG A 200 40.70 -44.21 29.22
CA ARG A 200 40.22 -45.15 30.24
C ARG A 200 41.32 -46.10 30.73
N LYS A 201 42.19 -46.59 29.84
CA LYS A 201 43.36 -47.40 30.22
C LYS A 201 44.32 -46.58 31.10
N MET A 202 44.64 -45.36 30.69
CA MET A 202 45.49 -44.46 31.47
C MET A 202 44.91 -44.16 32.85
N HIS A 203 43.61 -43.87 32.94
CA HIS A 203 42.94 -43.63 34.22
C HIS A 203 42.98 -44.85 35.15
N ARG A 204 42.83 -46.08 34.62
CA ARG A 204 43.03 -47.33 35.39
C ARG A 204 44.46 -47.47 35.93
N LEU A 205 45.47 -47.12 35.12
CA LEU A 205 46.87 -47.17 35.55
C LEU A 205 47.18 -46.14 36.63
N TYR A 206 46.70 -44.90 36.48
CA TYR A 206 46.88 -43.85 37.49
C TYR A 206 46.15 -44.18 38.79
N SER A 207 44.89 -44.62 38.73
CA SER A 207 44.15 -45.03 39.92
C SER A 207 44.82 -46.21 40.65
N ALA A 208 45.41 -47.16 39.92
CA ALA A 208 46.22 -48.22 40.51
C ALA A 208 47.48 -47.68 41.20
N LYS A 209 48.23 -46.76 40.56
CA LYS A 209 49.39 -46.10 41.18
C LYS A 209 49.04 -45.32 42.44
N ILE A 210 47.92 -44.58 42.42
CA ILE A 210 47.42 -43.82 43.57
C ILE A 210 47.12 -44.78 44.73
N LYS A 211 46.40 -45.89 44.49
CA LYS A 211 46.13 -46.90 45.52
C LYS A 211 47.41 -47.49 46.13
N ILE A 212 48.43 -47.74 45.31
CA ILE A 212 49.74 -48.20 45.79
C ILE A 212 50.39 -47.14 46.68
N LEU A 213 50.44 -45.88 46.22
CA LEU A 213 50.99 -44.77 47.01
C LEU A 213 50.25 -44.58 48.34
N GLU A 214 48.91 -44.68 48.33
CA GLU A 214 48.07 -44.62 49.53
C GLU A 214 48.38 -45.75 50.50
N SER A 215 48.66 -46.96 50.01
CA SER A 215 49.03 -48.10 50.87
C SER A 215 50.44 -47.97 51.49
N ILE A 216 51.34 -47.23 50.83
CA ILE A 216 52.73 -47.02 51.28
C ILE A 216 52.85 -45.79 52.21
N LYS A 217 51.97 -44.80 52.04
CA LYS A 217 51.91 -43.53 52.81
C LYS A 217 52.04 -43.69 54.34
N PRO A 218 51.42 -44.69 55.02
CA PRO A 218 51.52 -44.84 56.48
C PRO A 218 52.90 -45.32 56.96
N GLN A 219 53.69 -45.96 56.10
CA GLN A 219 54.97 -46.58 56.49
C GLN A 219 56.17 -45.64 56.31
N LEU A 220 56.10 -44.69 55.38
CA LEU A 220 57.25 -43.85 55.02
C LEU A 220 57.39 -42.57 55.86
N PHE A 221 56.30 -42.06 56.47
CA PHE A 221 56.35 -40.80 57.24
C PHE A 221 55.31 -40.73 58.38
N PRO A 222 55.50 -41.43 59.52
CA PRO A 222 54.56 -41.37 60.65
C PRO A 222 54.47 -39.96 61.29
N ASP A 223 55.55 -39.16 61.29
CA ASP A 223 55.61 -37.86 61.99
C ASP A 223 55.54 -36.61 61.08
N LYS A 224 55.40 -36.76 59.75
CA LYS A 224 55.34 -35.63 58.79
C LYS A 224 54.05 -35.55 57.94
N LEU A 225 53.04 -36.34 58.31
CA LEU A 225 51.75 -36.40 57.61
C LEU A 225 51.03 -35.04 57.54
N SER A 226 51.14 -34.20 58.57
CA SER A 226 50.52 -32.86 58.58
C SER A 226 51.12 -31.89 57.55
N TYR A 227 52.42 -32.02 57.25
CA TYR A 227 53.08 -31.17 56.26
C TYR A 227 52.74 -31.58 54.82
N LEU A 228 52.68 -32.89 54.56
CA LEU A 228 52.30 -33.42 53.25
C LEU A 228 50.82 -33.17 52.92
N GLU A 229 49.90 -33.24 53.90
CA GLU A 229 48.51 -32.83 53.69
C GLU A 229 48.37 -31.33 53.44
N SER A 230 49.18 -30.50 54.11
CA SER A 230 49.24 -29.05 53.85
C SER A 230 49.73 -28.75 52.43
N VAL A 231 50.79 -29.43 51.96
CA VAL A 231 51.32 -29.27 50.59
C VAL A 231 50.36 -29.86 49.53
N MET A 232 49.72 -31.00 49.79
CA MET A 232 48.73 -31.57 48.87
C MET A 232 47.45 -30.72 48.79
N ASN A 233 46.94 -30.21 49.90
CA ASN A 233 45.81 -29.27 49.89
C ASN A 233 46.22 -27.94 49.24
N MET A 234 47.48 -27.52 49.35
CA MET A 234 48.00 -26.37 48.60
C MET A 234 48.03 -26.65 47.10
N ILE A 235 48.44 -27.84 46.65
CA ILE A 235 48.47 -28.20 45.23
C ILE A 235 47.06 -28.44 44.66
N LEU A 236 46.14 -29.02 45.42
CA LEU A 236 44.76 -29.31 45.00
C LEU A 236 43.84 -28.07 45.06
N ASN A 237 44.13 -27.09 45.93
CA ASN A 237 43.37 -25.83 46.02
C ASN A 237 44.03 -24.67 45.25
N GLN A 238 45.19 -24.88 44.63
CA GLN A 238 45.65 -23.97 43.58
C GLN A 238 44.72 -24.17 42.39
N PRO A 239 44.10 -23.12 41.83
CA PRO A 239 43.38 -23.24 40.59
C PRO A 239 44.40 -23.67 39.54
N PHE A 240 44.48 -24.97 39.26
CA PHE A 240 45.11 -25.44 38.04
C PHE A 240 44.48 -24.62 36.93
N PRO A 241 45.27 -23.87 36.13
CA PRO A 241 44.70 -23.10 35.06
C PRO A 241 44.08 -24.11 34.09
N LEU A 242 42.75 -24.26 34.15
CA LEU A 242 41.98 -24.96 33.13
C LEU A 242 42.28 -24.39 31.73
N ASN A 243 42.87 -23.19 31.66
CA ASN A 243 43.40 -22.58 30.44
C ASN A 243 44.51 -23.38 29.74
N VAL A 244 45.15 -24.38 30.37
CA VAL A 244 46.08 -25.30 29.67
C VAL A 244 45.37 -26.56 29.16
N PHE A 245 44.17 -26.87 29.66
CA PHE A 245 43.36 -27.98 29.16
C PHE A 245 42.38 -27.55 28.05
N PHE A 246 42.04 -26.27 27.97
CA PHE A 246 41.17 -25.74 26.90
C PHE A 246 41.90 -25.42 25.58
N THR A 247 43.23 -25.36 25.57
CA THR A 247 44.02 -25.14 24.36
C THR A 247 44.04 -26.35 23.41
N LEU A 248 43.42 -27.47 23.78
CA LEU A 248 43.31 -28.67 22.94
C LEU A 248 41.90 -28.89 22.37
N ILE A 249 40.95 -27.98 22.61
CA ILE A 249 39.57 -28.10 22.10
C ILE A 249 39.18 -26.94 21.16
N ASN A 250 39.99 -25.89 21.05
CA ASN A 250 39.67 -24.68 20.28
C ASN A 250 40.61 -24.42 19.07
N ASP A 251 41.11 -25.47 18.42
CA ASP A 251 41.66 -25.35 17.06
C ASP A 251 40.55 -25.46 16.00
N MET A 252 39.56 -24.55 16.06
CA MET A 252 38.74 -24.22 14.90
C MET A 252 39.08 -22.78 14.49
N PRO A 253 39.55 -22.53 13.26
CA PRO A 253 39.88 -21.18 12.81
C PRO A 253 38.62 -20.32 12.82
N LEU A 254 38.73 -19.17 13.48
CA LEU A 254 37.67 -18.19 13.72
C LEU A 254 37.45 -17.26 12.51
N ASP A 255 37.76 -17.72 11.30
CA ASP A 255 37.82 -16.89 10.09
C ASP A 255 36.51 -16.87 9.29
N GLU A 256 35.41 -17.46 9.77
CA GLU A 256 34.16 -17.52 9.00
C GLU A 256 32.90 -16.92 9.65
N LYS A 257 32.98 -16.33 10.85
CA LYS A 257 31.77 -15.83 11.54
C LYS A 257 31.56 -14.32 11.58
N VAL A 258 32.43 -13.51 10.95
CA VAL A 258 32.16 -12.07 10.82
C VAL A 258 32.56 -11.61 9.42
N ARG A 259 31.62 -11.67 8.47
CA ARG A 259 31.73 -10.83 7.28
C ARG A 259 31.28 -9.42 7.66
N PRO A 260 32.11 -8.39 7.50
CA PRO A 260 31.64 -7.02 7.63
C PRO A 260 30.56 -6.76 6.57
N ILE A 261 29.40 -6.29 7.00
CA ILE A 261 28.40 -5.72 6.08
C ILE A 261 29.03 -4.44 5.51
N PRO A 262 29.01 -4.24 4.17
CA PRO A 262 29.58 -3.04 3.57
C PRO A 262 28.91 -1.78 4.13
N ALA A 263 29.72 -0.76 4.40
CA ALA A 263 29.35 0.46 5.12
C ALA A 263 28.40 1.42 4.36
N GLU A 264 27.75 0.96 3.29
CA GLU A 264 26.82 1.72 2.46
C GLU A 264 25.55 0.89 2.27
N VAL A 265 24.70 0.86 3.29
CA VAL A 265 23.36 0.30 3.18
C VAL A 265 22.42 1.14 4.03
N THR A 266 21.81 2.15 3.40
CA THR A 266 20.84 3.07 4.03
C THR A 266 19.42 2.91 3.49
N ASP A 267 19.16 1.94 2.60
CA ASP A 267 17.84 1.76 1.99
C ASP A 267 16.93 0.85 2.83
N GLU A 268 15.64 1.22 2.89
CA GLU A 268 14.55 0.56 3.63
C GLU A 268 14.47 -0.96 3.38
N ASP A 269 14.83 -1.42 2.18
CA ASP A 269 14.82 -2.84 1.80
C ASP A 269 15.76 -3.71 2.67
N SER A 270 16.77 -3.10 3.28
CA SER A 270 17.76 -3.81 4.09
C SER A 270 17.35 -4.00 5.54
N LEU A 271 16.50 -3.10 6.05
CA LEU A 271 15.85 -3.27 7.35
C LEU A 271 14.82 -4.40 7.29
N GLN A 272 14.07 -4.47 6.18
CA GLN A 272 13.11 -5.55 5.93
C GLN A 272 13.81 -6.93 5.82
N TYR A 273 14.98 -6.99 5.17
CA TYR A 273 15.79 -8.21 5.10
C TYR A 273 16.30 -8.71 6.48
N LEU A 274 16.55 -7.81 7.43
CA LEU A 274 16.98 -8.16 8.79
C LEU A 274 15.80 -8.62 9.66
N GLU A 275 14.63 -8.00 9.51
CA GLU A 275 13.40 -8.43 10.19
C GLU A 275 12.93 -9.82 9.71
N GLU A 276 13.05 -10.11 8.41
CA GLU A 276 12.73 -11.44 7.85
C GLU A 276 13.62 -12.57 8.39
N ARG A 277 14.79 -12.22 8.96
CA ARG A 277 15.70 -13.18 9.62
C ARG A 277 15.58 -13.21 11.14
N GLY A 278 14.57 -12.54 11.70
CA GLY A 278 14.30 -12.53 13.14
C GLY A 278 15.30 -11.70 13.96
N LEU A 279 16.01 -10.77 13.32
CA LEU A 279 16.92 -9.84 14.00
C LEU A 279 16.15 -8.57 14.35
N ILE A 280 16.07 -8.26 15.65
CA ILE A 280 15.37 -7.07 16.15
C ILE A 280 16.31 -5.87 16.02
N VAL A 281 15.92 -4.89 15.20
CA VAL A 281 16.65 -3.63 15.03
C VAL A 281 16.05 -2.59 15.98
N PHE A 282 16.86 -2.06 16.91
CA PHE A 282 16.43 -1.00 17.83
C PHE A 282 16.87 0.36 17.31
N ASP A 283 15.91 1.27 17.09
CA ASP A 283 16.19 2.68 16.83
C ASP A 283 16.39 3.43 18.16
N GLU A 284 17.59 3.97 18.36
CA GLU A 284 18.02 4.67 19.58
C GLU A 284 17.19 5.95 19.85
N LYS A 285 16.45 6.46 18.86
CA LYS A 285 15.68 7.73 18.99
C LYS A 285 14.33 7.60 19.70
N SER A 286 13.83 6.37 19.89
CA SER A 286 12.40 6.17 20.20
C SER A 286 12.09 5.66 21.62
N TYR A 287 13.11 5.41 22.45
CA TYR A 287 12.90 4.81 23.78
C TYR A 287 13.65 5.54 24.89
N SER A 288 12.96 5.80 26.01
CA SER A 288 13.64 6.19 27.24
C SER A 288 14.49 5.02 27.76
N LEU A 289 15.68 5.30 28.30
CA LEU A 289 16.61 4.29 28.85
C LEU A 289 15.93 3.30 29.82
N THR A 290 14.88 3.75 30.51
CA THR A 290 14.07 2.96 31.44
C THR A 290 13.20 1.92 30.73
N GLN A 291 12.62 2.25 29.57
CA GLN A 291 11.82 1.31 28.75
C GLN A 291 12.69 0.27 28.05
N LEU A 292 13.89 0.67 27.62
CA LEU A 292 14.88 -0.24 27.03
C LEU A 292 15.33 -1.29 28.05
N GLY A 293 15.51 -0.89 29.31
CA GLY A 293 15.90 -1.77 30.40
C GLY A 293 14.85 -2.84 30.73
N GLU A 294 13.55 -2.50 30.72
CA GLU A 294 12.48 -3.49 30.96
C GLU A 294 12.32 -4.48 29.81
N GLN A 295 12.35 -4.01 28.55
CA GLN A 295 12.21 -4.90 27.39
C GLN A 295 13.40 -5.86 27.21
N ILE A 296 14.63 -5.39 27.48
CA ILE A 296 15.82 -6.25 27.49
C ILE A 296 15.69 -7.32 28.58
N ARG A 297 15.11 -6.98 29.73
CA ARG A 297 14.85 -7.95 30.82
C ARG A 297 13.81 -8.99 30.42
N THR A 298 12.77 -8.61 29.66
CA THR A 298 11.75 -9.54 29.16
C THR A 298 12.29 -10.47 28.07
N LEU A 299 13.19 -9.96 27.21
CA LEU A 299 13.80 -10.74 26.12
C LEU A 299 14.90 -11.71 26.60
N LEU A 300 15.70 -11.32 27.60
CA LEU A 300 16.73 -12.20 28.19
C LEU A 300 16.16 -13.43 28.93
N VAL A 301 14.87 -13.42 29.26
CA VAL A 301 14.20 -14.56 29.88
C VAL A 301 13.77 -15.61 28.83
N LEU A 302 13.82 -15.30 27.53
CA LEU A 302 13.19 -16.14 26.50
C LEU A 302 14.07 -16.66 25.36
N SER A 303 15.31 -16.20 25.12
CA SER A 303 16.15 -16.84 24.09
C SER A 303 17.63 -16.41 24.09
N ASP A 304 18.49 -17.34 23.67
CA ASP A 304 19.90 -17.10 23.30
C ASP A 304 19.98 -16.23 22.03
N VAL A 305 19.89 -14.90 22.19
CA VAL A 305 19.99 -13.95 21.07
C VAL A 305 21.29 -13.14 21.16
N ALA A 306 22.03 -13.09 20.05
CA ALA A 306 23.24 -12.28 19.92
C ALA A 306 22.90 -10.81 19.63
N PHE A 307 23.53 -9.90 20.36
CA PHE A 307 23.38 -8.45 20.15
C PHE A 307 24.51 -7.90 19.27
N VAL A 308 24.17 -7.09 18.27
CA VAL A 308 25.13 -6.37 17.43
C VAL A 308 25.08 -4.88 17.78
N LYS A 309 26.22 -4.34 18.22
CA LYS A 309 26.37 -2.91 18.58
C LYS A 309 26.86 -2.13 17.37
N ILE A 310 26.06 -1.19 16.88
CA ILE A 310 26.46 -0.29 15.78
C ILE A 310 27.14 0.95 16.38
N PRO A 311 28.35 1.34 15.94
CA PRO A 311 29.06 2.51 16.48
C PRO A 311 28.47 3.83 15.95
N LYS A 312 28.37 4.83 16.85
CA LYS A 312 27.99 6.20 16.52
C LYS A 312 29.04 6.86 15.62
N GLY A 313 28.64 7.28 14.42
CA GLY A 313 29.48 8.20 13.64
C GLY A 313 29.31 8.22 12.12
N THR A 314 28.10 8.16 11.55
CA THR A 314 27.90 8.58 10.15
C THR A 314 26.46 9.03 9.91
N ILE A 315 26.17 10.29 10.21
CA ILE A 315 25.02 11.00 9.61
C ILE A 315 25.61 12.26 9.01
N LYS A 316 25.79 12.27 7.68
CA LYS A 316 25.84 13.52 6.93
C LYS A 316 24.40 13.89 6.63
N GLU A 317 24.00 15.09 7.02
CA GLU A 317 22.74 15.70 6.60
C GLU A 317 22.69 15.74 5.07
N ILE A 318 21.60 15.23 4.50
CA ILE A 318 21.09 15.54 3.16
C ILE A 318 19.68 16.08 3.36
#